data_AF-A0A1X1N1U7-F1
#
_entry.id   AF-A0A1X1N1U7-F1
#
_cell.length_a   1.000
_cell.length_b   1.000
_cell.length_c   1.000
_cell.angle_alpha   90.00
_cell.angle_beta   90.00
_cell.angle_gamma   90.00
#
_symmetry.space_group_name_H-M   'P 1'
#
loop_
_entity.id
_entity.type
_entity.pdbx_description
1 polymer ?
#
loop_
_entity_poly.entity_id
_entity_poly.type
_entity_poly.pdbx_seq_one_letter_code
_entity_poly.pdbx_strand_id
1 'polypeptide(L)'
;MPLGDSFQITATELEDIFSRLRPYFPENLTKIEPRPGGYGLRFTFTPFTGREEEPHQPFTHNDPQLGYISESENEAEHLLREKARVVLADLYRAARQEWQEAAYIADLKAVIRDAPARWKTYQHELKALGSAYDYLRTPEAAREWPSAVSRLIDAQDRTKAAAVAFDQRAREIAQVHDTHIYAELGQDAALKAAGYPEAKDWPIADARDYDRDHFNAWDSVLPLAEQARRLIEQQEAHVAKVARLSGTATD
;
A
#
# COMPACT_ATOMS: atom_id res chain seq x y z
N MET A 1 -6.52 -32.08 3.00
CA MET A 1 -5.44 -31.46 3.79
C MET A 1 -5.52 -32.03 5.19
N PRO A 2 -4.58 -32.88 5.64
CA PRO A 2 -4.50 -33.18 7.07
C PRO A 2 -3.90 -31.95 7.78
N LEU A 3 -4.52 -31.60 8.89
CA LEU A 3 -4.10 -30.58 9.83
C LEU A 3 -2.94 -31.14 10.66
N GLY A 4 -1.82 -30.42 10.73
CA GLY A 4 -1.01 -30.35 11.95
C GLY A 4 -0.04 -31.49 12.27
N ASP A 5 0.82 -31.90 11.34
CA ASP A 5 2.04 -32.61 11.74
C ASP A 5 3.14 -31.59 12.11
N SER A 6 3.24 -31.29 13.41
CA SER A 6 4.44 -30.64 13.95
C SER A 6 5.55 -31.69 14.06
N PHE A 7 6.25 -31.94 12.95
CA PHE A 7 7.41 -32.82 12.99
C PHE A 7 8.52 -32.19 13.84
N GLN A 8 8.99 -32.90 14.86
CA GLN A 8 10.25 -32.55 15.52
C GLN A 8 11.40 -32.96 14.60
N ILE A 9 12.26 -32.00 14.27
CA ILE A 9 13.51 -32.23 13.52
C ILE A 9 14.64 -32.26 14.54
N THR A 10 15.31 -33.40 14.67
CA THR A 10 16.50 -33.54 15.51
C THR A 10 17.70 -32.82 14.88
N ALA A 11 18.73 -32.52 15.68
CA ALA A 11 19.94 -31.84 15.18
C ALA A 11 20.62 -32.63 14.04
N THR A 12 20.72 -33.95 14.18
CA THR A 12 21.33 -34.83 13.16
C THR A 12 20.50 -34.88 11.87
N GLU A 13 19.17 -34.94 11.97
CA GLU A 13 18.29 -34.86 10.79
C GLU A 13 18.41 -33.50 10.09
N LEU A 14 18.57 -32.42 10.86
CA LEU A 14 18.73 -31.08 10.30
C LEU A 14 20.03 -30.95 9.49
N GLU A 15 21.12 -31.56 9.96
CA GLU A 15 22.40 -31.60 9.22
C GLU A 15 22.26 -32.36 7.89
N ASP A 16 21.59 -33.52 7.87
CA ASP A 16 21.34 -34.27 6.63
C ASP A 16 20.42 -33.47 5.69
N ILE A 17 19.32 -32.92 6.20
CA ILE A 17 18.41 -32.06 5.42
C ILE A 17 19.18 -30.90 4.78
N PHE A 18 20.00 -30.18 5.55
CA PHE A 18 20.77 -29.05 5.02
C PHE A 18 21.81 -29.48 3.99
N SER A 19 22.46 -30.64 4.17
CA SER A 19 23.38 -31.18 3.18
C SER A 19 22.67 -31.46 1.85
N ARG A 20 21.47 -32.06 1.88
CA ARG A 20 20.66 -32.36 0.69
C ARG A 20 20.08 -31.10 0.02
N LEU A 21 19.67 -30.11 0.81
CA LEU A 21 19.05 -28.89 0.30
C LEU A 21 20.03 -27.83 -0.17
N ARG A 22 21.32 -27.92 0.19
CA ARG A 22 22.35 -26.91 -0.13
C ARG A 22 22.40 -26.48 -1.61
N PRO A 23 22.25 -27.37 -2.62
CA PRO A 23 22.22 -26.98 -4.02
C PRO A 23 21.02 -26.09 -4.40
N TYR A 24 19.99 -26.04 -3.56
CA TYR A 24 18.73 -25.35 -3.77
C TYR A 24 18.58 -24.10 -2.88
N PHE A 25 19.61 -23.72 -2.12
CA PHE A 25 19.54 -22.50 -1.33
C PHE A 25 19.70 -21.27 -2.23
N PRO A 26 18.89 -20.21 -2.02
CA PRO A 26 19.06 -18.98 -2.78
C PRO A 26 20.39 -18.32 -2.42
N GLU A 27 21.04 -17.70 -3.39
CA GLU A 27 22.41 -17.16 -3.24
C GLU A 27 22.53 -16.10 -2.13
N ASN A 28 21.44 -15.41 -1.84
CA ASN A 28 21.39 -14.36 -0.83
C ASN A 28 21.14 -14.90 0.59
N LEU A 29 20.96 -16.21 0.79
CA LEU A 29 20.83 -16.81 2.11
C LEU A 29 22.16 -16.73 2.88
N THR A 30 22.15 -16.06 4.03
CA THR A 30 23.35 -15.84 4.86
C THR A 30 23.37 -16.70 6.11
N LYS A 31 22.21 -16.99 6.70
CA LYS A 31 22.11 -17.74 7.96
C LYS A 31 20.82 -18.54 8.04
N ILE A 32 20.91 -19.73 8.63
CA ILE A 32 19.78 -20.54 9.07
C ILE A 32 20.00 -20.86 10.55
N GLU A 33 19.01 -20.58 11.40
CA GLU A 33 19.10 -20.85 12.83
C GLU A 33 17.73 -21.29 13.40
N PRO A 34 17.69 -22.11 14.47
CA PRO A 34 16.45 -22.37 15.18
C PRO A 34 15.84 -21.07 15.74
N ARG A 35 14.52 -20.94 15.72
CA ARG A 35 13.86 -19.78 16.35
C ARG A 35 14.10 -19.78 17.88
N PRO A 36 14.24 -18.62 18.54
CA PRO A 36 14.46 -18.51 19.99
C PRO A 36 13.38 -19.17 20.87
N GLY A 37 12.20 -19.46 20.32
CA GLY A 37 11.11 -20.18 21.01
C GLY A 37 11.04 -21.69 20.74
N GLY A 38 12.05 -22.27 20.07
CA GLY A 38 12.18 -23.71 19.84
C GLY A 38 11.36 -24.28 18.67
N TYR A 39 10.37 -23.55 18.16
CA TYR A 39 9.56 -24.00 17.02
C TYR A 39 9.98 -23.33 15.72
N GLY A 40 10.41 -24.14 14.75
CA GLY A 40 10.72 -23.72 13.38
C GLY A 40 12.10 -23.09 13.21
N LEU A 41 12.40 -22.76 11.95
CA LEU A 41 13.65 -22.13 11.54
C LEU A 41 13.46 -20.63 11.31
N ARG A 42 14.55 -19.89 11.48
CA ARG A 42 14.72 -18.52 11.05
C ARG A 42 15.77 -18.50 9.95
N PHE A 43 15.43 -17.83 8.86
CA PHE A 43 16.32 -17.59 7.75
C PHE A 43 16.75 -16.13 7.79
N THR A 44 17.99 -15.85 7.39
CA THR A 44 18.50 -14.48 7.25
C THR A 44 19.06 -14.33 5.85
N PHE A 45 18.57 -13.33 5.13
CA PHE A 45 19.01 -13.04 3.77
C PHE A 45 19.85 -11.75 3.74
N THR A 46 20.66 -11.62 2.71
CA THR A 46 21.15 -10.30 2.30
C THR A 46 19.93 -9.46 1.92
N PRO A 47 19.84 -8.18 2.34
CA PRO A 47 18.66 -7.36 2.08
C PRO A 47 18.26 -7.36 0.61
N PHE A 48 16.99 -7.71 0.37
CA PHE A 48 16.38 -7.64 -0.95
C PHE A 48 16.24 -6.17 -1.39
N THR A 49 16.41 -5.91 -2.69
CA THR A 49 16.14 -4.59 -3.28
C THR A 49 14.74 -4.52 -3.88
N GLY A 50 14.08 -5.66 -4.06
CA GLY A 50 12.77 -5.77 -4.71
C GLY A 50 12.83 -5.62 -6.23
N ARG A 51 14.04 -5.61 -6.81
CA ARG A 51 14.29 -5.48 -8.25
C ARG A 51 14.98 -6.71 -8.85
N GLU A 52 15.60 -7.52 -8.02
CA GLU A 52 15.98 -8.89 -8.36
C GLU A 52 14.77 -9.77 -8.70
N GLU A 53 15.00 -10.92 -9.33
CA GLU A 53 13.96 -11.90 -9.63
C GLU A 53 13.27 -12.41 -8.35
N GLU A 54 11.96 -12.62 -8.45
CA GLU A 54 11.16 -13.16 -7.35
C GLU A 54 11.69 -14.55 -6.94
N PRO A 55 11.94 -14.81 -5.64
CA PRO A 55 12.38 -16.11 -5.18
C PRO A 55 11.34 -17.19 -5.47
N HIS A 56 11.67 -18.10 -6.40
CA HIS A 56 10.85 -19.26 -6.73
C HIS A 56 11.50 -20.55 -6.24
N GLN A 57 10.71 -21.37 -5.53
CA GLN A 57 11.18 -22.68 -5.07
C GLN A 57 11.50 -23.58 -6.28
N PRO A 58 12.70 -24.19 -6.32
CA PRO A 58 13.09 -25.08 -7.40
C PRO A 58 12.33 -26.40 -7.34
N PHE A 59 12.12 -27.02 -8.51
CA PHE A 59 11.50 -28.34 -8.61
C PHE A 59 12.49 -29.44 -8.21
N THR A 60 12.16 -30.21 -7.18
CA THR A 60 13.02 -31.29 -6.64
C THR A 60 12.53 -32.71 -6.95
N HIS A 61 11.47 -32.86 -7.76
CA HIS A 61 10.81 -34.16 -7.99
C HIS A 61 11.74 -35.23 -8.59
N ASN A 62 12.69 -34.83 -9.44
CA ASN A 62 13.64 -35.73 -10.09
C ASN A 62 14.94 -35.93 -9.30
N ASP A 63 15.09 -35.27 -8.15
CA ASP A 63 16.28 -35.42 -7.33
C ASP A 63 16.20 -36.76 -6.56
N PRO A 64 17.21 -37.64 -6.67
CA PRO A 64 17.17 -38.96 -6.05
C PRO A 64 17.17 -38.91 -4.50
N GLN A 65 17.58 -37.80 -3.89
CA GLN A 65 17.64 -37.59 -2.44
C GLN A 65 16.43 -36.83 -1.89
N LEU A 66 15.63 -36.16 -2.73
CA LEU A 66 14.47 -35.33 -2.33
C LEU A 66 13.13 -35.73 -3.00
N GLY A 67 13.19 -36.49 -4.09
CA GLY A 67 12.04 -37.01 -4.82
C GLY A 67 11.15 -37.90 -3.95
N TYR A 68 9.92 -38.14 -4.38
CA TYR A 68 8.96 -38.91 -3.59
C TYR A 68 9.41 -40.38 -3.42
N ILE A 69 9.28 -40.89 -2.19
CA ILE A 69 9.42 -42.31 -1.83
C ILE A 69 8.21 -42.68 -0.98
N SER A 70 7.66 -43.88 -1.16
CA SER A 70 6.52 -44.33 -0.37
C SER A 70 6.95 -44.62 1.08
N GLU A 71 6.13 -44.26 2.05
CA GLU A 71 6.33 -44.60 3.46
C GLU A 71 6.50 -46.11 3.67
N SER A 72 5.76 -46.92 2.90
CA SER A 72 5.83 -48.38 2.93
C SER A 72 7.17 -48.95 2.43
N GLU A 73 7.95 -48.19 1.66
CA GLU A 73 9.25 -48.60 1.13
C GLU A 73 10.36 -48.30 2.13
N ASN A 74 10.33 -47.09 2.73
CA ASN A 74 11.27 -46.69 3.77
C ASN A 74 10.69 -45.50 4.55
N GLU A 75 10.11 -45.77 5.72
CA GLU A 75 9.46 -44.78 6.59
C GLU A 75 10.42 -43.66 7.02
N ALA A 76 11.64 -44.01 7.45
CA ALA A 76 12.61 -43.03 7.92
C ALA A 76 13.06 -42.07 6.81
N GLU A 77 13.32 -42.60 5.61
CA GLU A 77 13.68 -41.78 4.44
C GLU A 77 12.49 -40.98 3.93
N HIS A 78 11.28 -41.53 3.95
CA HIS A 78 10.05 -40.81 3.63
C HIS A 78 9.90 -39.58 4.52
N LEU A 79 9.95 -39.76 5.85
CA LEU A 79 9.85 -38.67 6.82
C LEU A 79 10.95 -37.62 6.65
N LEU A 80 12.19 -38.05 6.38
CA LEU A 80 13.30 -37.13 6.16
C LEU A 80 13.08 -36.26 4.90
N ARG A 81 12.56 -36.83 3.82
CA ARG A 81 12.26 -36.09 2.58
C ARG A 81 11.06 -35.15 2.74
N GLU A 82 10.03 -35.55 3.48
CA GLU A 82 8.92 -34.66 3.84
C GLU A 82 9.42 -33.46 4.67
N LYS A 83 10.23 -33.72 5.70
CA LYS A 83 10.88 -32.66 6.50
C LYS A 83 11.72 -31.73 5.63
N ALA A 84 12.53 -32.26 4.70
CA ALA A 84 13.33 -31.46 3.77
C ALA A 84 12.46 -30.58 2.86
N ARG A 85 11.33 -31.09 2.35
CA ARG A 85 10.39 -30.29 1.54
C ARG A 85 9.76 -29.16 2.34
N VAL A 86 9.38 -29.41 3.58
CA VAL A 86 8.83 -28.38 4.48
C VAL A 86 9.87 -27.29 4.74
N VAL A 87 11.11 -27.67 5.07
CA VAL A 87 12.22 -26.71 5.29
C VAL A 87 12.47 -25.86 4.03
N LEU A 88 12.51 -26.48 2.85
CA LEU A 88 12.71 -25.78 1.59
C LEU A 88 11.53 -24.84 1.27
N ALA A 89 10.30 -25.28 1.47
CA ALA A 89 9.11 -24.46 1.25
C ALA A 89 9.08 -23.26 2.22
N ASP A 90 9.44 -23.47 3.48
CA ASP A 90 9.54 -22.41 4.49
C ASP A 90 10.62 -21.39 4.17
N LEU A 91 11.77 -21.85 3.70
CA LEU A 91 12.87 -21.00 3.25
C LEU A 91 12.42 -20.07 2.12
N TYR A 92 11.81 -20.64 1.07
CA TYR A 92 11.38 -19.84 -0.08
C TYR A 92 10.16 -18.97 0.23
N ARG A 93 9.27 -19.39 1.12
CA ARG A 93 8.20 -18.54 1.63
C ARG A 93 8.76 -17.32 2.36
N ALA A 94 9.75 -17.50 3.24
CA ALA A 94 10.40 -16.39 3.95
C ALA A 94 11.15 -15.46 2.99
N ALA A 95 11.92 -16.02 2.04
CA ALA A 95 12.61 -15.24 1.02
C ALA A 95 11.63 -14.39 0.19
N ARG A 96 10.52 -15.00 -0.24
CA ARG A 96 9.47 -14.34 -1.01
C ARG A 96 8.79 -13.22 -0.22
N GLN A 97 8.50 -13.43 1.07
CA GLN A 97 7.93 -12.40 1.94
C GLN A 97 8.86 -11.18 2.02
N GLU A 98 10.14 -11.38 2.36
CA GLU A 98 11.11 -10.27 2.43
C GLU A 98 11.28 -9.55 1.07
N TRP A 99 11.29 -10.31 -0.04
CA TRP A 99 11.33 -9.74 -1.38
C TRP A 99 10.08 -8.91 -1.71
N GLN A 100 8.88 -9.39 -1.37
CA GLN A 100 7.62 -8.69 -1.61
C GLN A 100 7.58 -7.34 -0.87
N GLU A 101 8.03 -7.31 0.39
CA GLU A 101 8.14 -6.07 1.14
C GLU A 101 9.13 -5.09 0.49
N ALA A 102 10.29 -5.57 0.07
CA ALA A 102 11.29 -4.75 -0.62
C ALA A 102 10.77 -4.22 -1.97
N ALA A 103 10.09 -5.05 -2.75
CA ALA A 103 9.48 -4.69 -4.03
C ALA A 103 8.40 -3.62 -3.84
N TYR A 104 7.53 -3.80 -2.83
CA TYR A 104 6.51 -2.83 -2.49
C TYR A 104 7.10 -1.46 -2.12
N ILE A 105 8.12 -1.44 -1.27
CA ILE A 105 8.83 -0.20 -0.89
C ILE A 105 9.49 0.43 -2.12
N ALA A 106 10.12 -0.37 -2.98
CA ALA A 106 10.79 0.12 -4.18
C ALA A 106 9.81 0.73 -5.19
N ASP A 107 8.61 0.14 -5.33
CA ASP A 107 7.54 0.64 -6.19
C ASP A 107 6.95 1.94 -5.64
N LEU A 108 6.68 2.00 -4.34
CA LEU A 108 6.22 3.23 -3.68
C LEU A 108 7.22 4.38 -3.88
N LYS A 109 8.52 4.13 -3.69
CA LYS A 109 9.56 5.15 -3.95
C LYS A 109 9.55 5.66 -5.39
N ALA A 110 9.23 4.81 -6.36
CA ALA A 110 9.19 5.17 -7.77
C ALA A 110 7.96 6.02 -8.13
N VAL A 111 6.81 5.79 -7.47
CA VAL A 111 5.55 6.48 -7.78
C VAL A 111 5.32 7.74 -6.97
N ILE A 112 5.75 7.83 -5.69
CA ILE A 112 5.41 8.97 -4.80
C ILE A 112 5.88 10.32 -5.34
N ARG A 113 7.10 10.41 -5.89
CA ARG A 113 7.65 11.60 -6.59
C ARG A 113 7.28 12.95 -5.94
N ASP A 114 6.34 13.68 -6.54
CA ASP A 114 5.90 15.02 -6.17
C ASP A 114 4.64 15.05 -5.29
N ALA A 115 4.14 13.89 -4.81
CA ALA A 115 2.98 13.81 -3.92
C ALA A 115 3.08 14.75 -2.71
N PRO A 116 4.22 14.85 -1.99
CA PRO A 116 4.32 15.74 -0.84
C PRO A 116 4.15 17.22 -1.21
N ALA A 117 4.66 17.63 -2.37
CA ALA A 117 4.51 19.01 -2.85
C ALA A 117 3.06 19.28 -3.27
N ARG A 118 2.44 18.36 -4.02
CA ARG A 118 1.03 18.46 -4.43
C ARG A 118 0.09 18.49 -3.23
N TRP A 119 0.36 17.67 -2.21
CA TRP A 119 -0.41 17.67 -0.96
C TRP A 119 -0.35 19.02 -0.26
N LYS A 120 0.86 19.59 -0.10
CA LYS A 120 1.03 20.93 0.49
C LYS A 120 0.30 22.01 -0.32
N THR A 121 0.34 21.94 -1.66
CA THR A 121 -0.40 22.85 -2.52
C THR A 121 -1.91 22.72 -2.29
N TYR A 122 -2.44 21.51 -2.25
CA TYR A 122 -3.86 21.30 -1.95
C TYR A 122 -4.25 21.87 -0.58
N GLN A 123 -3.46 21.61 0.47
CA GLN A 123 -3.71 22.15 1.80
C GLN A 123 -3.69 23.68 1.81
N HIS A 124 -2.78 24.30 1.06
CA HIS A 124 -2.71 25.75 0.90
C HIS A 124 -3.96 26.32 0.23
N GLU A 125 -4.35 25.77 -0.92
CA GLU A 125 -5.53 26.23 -1.66
C GLU A 125 -6.82 25.99 -0.90
N LEU A 126 -6.96 24.85 -0.20
CA LEU A 126 -8.12 24.57 0.65
C LEU A 126 -8.27 25.63 1.76
N LYS A 127 -7.16 26.04 2.37
CA LYS A 127 -7.17 27.13 3.36
C LYS A 127 -7.53 28.48 2.74
N ALA A 128 -7.03 28.77 1.54
CA ALA A 128 -7.38 29.99 0.80
C ALA A 128 -8.86 30.02 0.43
N LEU A 129 -9.43 28.89 0.00
CA LEU A 129 -10.86 28.71 -0.28
C LEU A 129 -11.70 28.97 0.98
N GLY A 130 -11.33 28.36 2.12
CA GLY A 130 -12.02 28.61 3.39
C GLY A 130 -11.99 30.09 3.76
N SER A 131 -10.84 30.74 3.63
CA SER A 131 -10.68 32.18 3.92
C SER A 131 -11.53 33.07 3.00
N ALA A 132 -11.58 32.75 1.70
CA ALA A 132 -12.40 33.49 0.73
C ALA A 132 -13.90 33.32 1.02
N TYR A 133 -14.32 32.12 1.40
CA TYR A 133 -15.70 31.83 1.76
C TYR A 133 -16.12 32.50 3.08
N ASP A 134 -15.25 32.50 4.08
CA ASP A 134 -15.50 33.18 5.36
C ASP A 134 -15.52 34.69 5.21
N TYR A 135 -14.71 35.25 4.31
CA TYR A 135 -14.71 36.67 4.00
C TYR A 135 -16.09 37.17 3.57
N LEU A 136 -16.90 36.34 2.88
CA LEU A 136 -18.26 36.72 2.46
C LEU A 136 -19.19 37.09 3.63
N ARG A 137 -18.84 36.71 4.87
CA ARG A 137 -19.62 37.02 6.08
C ARG A 137 -19.22 38.35 6.73
N THR A 138 -18.25 39.06 6.16
CA THR A 138 -17.77 40.34 6.69
C THR A 138 -18.58 41.53 6.15
N PRO A 139 -18.70 42.63 6.92
CA PRO A 139 -19.30 43.86 6.41
C PRO A 139 -18.59 44.43 5.18
N GLU A 140 -17.28 44.23 5.07
CA GLU A 140 -16.47 44.68 3.95
C GLU A 140 -16.86 43.96 2.65
N ALA A 141 -17.09 42.65 2.70
CA ALA A 141 -17.51 41.88 1.53
C ALA A 141 -18.85 42.36 0.95
N ALA A 142 -19.77 42.85 1.78
CA ALA A 142 -21.04 43.40 1.30
C ALA A 142 -20.86 44.65 0.41
N ARG A 143 -19.78 45.43 0.64
CA ARG A 143 -19.46 46.63 -0.16
C ARG A 143 -18.83 46.32 -1.50
N GLU A 144 -18.22 45.15 -1.64
CA GLU A 144 -17.51 44.71 -2.86
C GLU A 144 -17.99 43.31 -3.32
N TRP A 145 -19.29 43.03 -3.13
CA TRP A 145 -19.86 41.69 -3.28
C TRP A 145 -19.46 40.98 -4.59
N PRO A 146 -19.56 41.61 -5.79
CA PRO A 146 -19.13 40.95 -7.02
C PRO A 146 -17.66 40.55 -7.03
N SER A 147 -16.78 41.39 -6.46
CA SER A 147 -15.34 41.09 -6.37
C SER A 147 -15.05 40.02 -5.34
N ALA A 148 -15.76 40.01 -4.21
CA ALA A 148 -15.64 38.99 -3.18
C ALA A 148 -16.06 37.60 -3.70
N VAL A 149 -17.17 37.53 -4.44
CA VAL A 149 -17.64 36.31 -5.11
C VAL A 149 -16.66 35.86 -6.20
N SER A 150 -16.13 36.77 -7.01
CA SER A 150 -15.11 36.43 -8.01
C SER A 150 -13.87 35.79 -7.37
N ARG A 151 -13.37 36.34 -6.25
CA ARG A 151 -12.23 35.76 -5.51
C ARG A 151 -12.55 34.39 -4.91
N LEU A 152 -13.80 34.14 -4.52
CA LEU A 152 -14.25 32.81 -4.09
C LEU A 152 -14.16 31.81 -5.26
N ILE A 153 -14.71 32.15 -6.42
CA ILE A 153 -14.68 31.29 -7.62
C ILE A 153 -13.23 30.96 -8.00
N ASP A 154 -12.34 31.97 -8.03
CA ASP A 154 -10.92 31.75 -8.31
C ASP A 154 -10.27 30.77 -7.31
N ALA A 155 -10.67 30.83 -6.02
CA ALA A 155 -10.17 29.92 -5.00
C ALA A 155 -10.76 28.51 -5.11
N GLN A 156 -12.02 28.39 -5.56
CA GLN A 156 -12.67 27.11 -5.86
C GLN A 156 -11.95 26.41 -7.01
N ASP A 157 -11.67 27.13 -8.11
CA ASP A 157 -10.95 26.61 -9.27
C ASP A 157 -9.54 26.14 -8.91
N ARG A 158 -8.78 26.95 -8.15
CA ARG A 158 -7.43 26.54 -7.70
C ARG A 158 -7.47 25.32 -6.78
N THR A 159 -8.43 25.26 -5.85
CA THR A 159 -8.58 24.11 -4.95
C THR A 159 -8.91 22.84 -5.74
N LYS A 160 -9.85 22.93 -6.70
CA LYS A 160 -10.20 21.82 -7.58
C LYS A 160 -9.00 21.35 -8.42
N ALA A 161 -8.25 22.28 -9.00
CA ALA A 161 -7.04 21.95 -9.76
C ALA A 161 -5.97 21.27 -8.89
N ALA A 162 -5.73 21.77 -7.67
CA ALA A 162 -4.80 21.17 -6.74
C ALA A 162 -5.24 19.77 -6.26
N ALA A 163 -6.54 19.58 -6.03
CA ALA A 163 -7.13 18.29 -5.69
C ALA A 163 -6.93 17.25 -6.82
N VAL A 164 -7.26 17.61 -8.07
CA VAL A 164 -7.04 16.76 -9.24
C VAL A 164 -5.56 16.42 -9.42
N ALA A 165 -4.68 17.41 -9.24
CA ALA A 165 -3.24 17.17 -9.33
C ALA A 165 -2.77 16.16 -8.27
N PHE A 166 -3.23 16.29 -7.03
CA PHE A 166 -2.90 15.31 -6.00
C PHE A 166 -3.47 13.92 -6.34
N ASP A 167 -4.73 13.83 -6.77
CA ASP A 167 -5.41 12.58 -7.11
C ASP A 167 -4.71 11.79 -8.23
N GLN A 168 -4.12 12.47 -9.23
CA GLN A 168 -3.30 11.80 -10.25
C GLN A 168 -2.18 10.96 -9.62
N ARG A 169 -1.52 11.51 -8.60
CA ARG A 169 -0.42 10.85 -7.90
C ARG A 169 -0.92 9.83 -6.89
N ALA A 170 -2.00 10.15 -6.18
CA ALA A 170 -2.64 9.25 -5.22
C ALA A 170 -3.18 7.99 -5.91
N ARG A 171 -3.69 8.09 -7.15
CA ARG A 171 -4.07 6.94 -7.98
C ARG A 171 -2.89 6.00 -8.24
N GLU A 172 -1.74 6.52 -8.64
CA GLU A 172 -0.55 5.70 -8.87
C GLU A 172 -0.08 4.99 -7.59
N ILE A 173 -0.16 5.68 -6.44
CA ILE A 173 0.15 5.10 -5.13
C ILE A 173 -0.87 3.99 -4.77
N ALA A 174 -2.16 4.23 -4.98
CA ALA A 174 -3.23 3.25 -4.75
C ALA A 174 -3.06 1.99 -5.62
N GLN A 175 -2.64 2.15 -6.88
CA GLN A 175 -2.36 1.01 -7.76
C GLN A 175 -1.19 0.15 -7.25
N VAL A 176 -0.17 0.78 -6.66
CA VAL A 176 0.92 0.04 -6.00
C VAL A 176 0.39 -0.68 -4.76
N HIS A 177 -0.46 -0.06 -3.95
CA HIS A 177 -1.11 -0.73 -2.82
C HIS A 177 -1.92 -1.96 -3.25
N ASP A 178 -2.72 -1.86 -4.33
CA ASP A 178 -3.50 -2.99 -4.86
C ASP A 178 -2.61 -4.10 -5.41
N THR A 179 -1.52 -3.75 -6.10
CA THR A 179 -0.55 -4.72 -6.63
C THR A 179 0.08 -5.55 -5.50
N HIS A 180 0.31 -4.92 -4.34
CA HIS A 180 0.96 -5.52 -3.18
C HIS A 180 -0.04 -5.87 -2.06
N ILE A 181 -1.32 -6.07 -2.37
CA ILE A 181 -2.38 -6.35 -1.37
C ILE A 181 -2.11 -7.57 -0.48
N TYR A 182 -1.29 -8.51 -0.96
CA TYR A 182 -0.90 -9.72 -0.24
C TYR A 182 0.45 -9.63 0.49
N ALA A 183 1.13 -8.47 0.43
CA ALA A 183 2.31 -8.24 1.26
C ALA A 183 1.91 -8.15 2.73
N GLU A 184 2.75 -8.67 3.64
CA GLU A 184 2.49 -8.58 5.08
C GLU A 184 2.68 -7.15 5.63
N LEU A 185 3.37 -6.30 4.86
CA LEU A 185 3.60 -4.90 5.17
C LEU A 185 2.35 -4.06 4.85
N GLY A 186 1.68 -3.55 5.89
CA GLY A 186 0.54 -2.65 5.72
C GLY A 186 0.91 -1.33 5.02
N GLN A 187 -0.08 -0.67 4.39
CA GLN A 187 0.11 0.52 3.55
C GLN A 187 0.90 1.64 4.26
N ASP A 188 0.52 2.01 5.48
CA ASP A 188 1.22 3.04 6.27
C ASP A 188 2.68 2.67 6.57
N ALA A 189 2.93 1.38 6.88
CA ALA A 189 4.26 0.89 7.17
C ALA A 189 5.13 0.90 5.90
N ALA A 190 4.55 0.54 4.75
CA ALA A 190 5.20 0.59 3.45
C ALA A 190 5.55 2.03 3.05
N LEU A 191 4.64 2.98 3.22
CA LEU A 191 4.89 4.41 2.97
C LEU A 191 5.97 4.98 3.89
N LYS A 192 5.94 4.61 5.18
CA LYS A 192 6.98 4.99 6.13
C LYS A 192 8.34 4.43 5.74
N ALA A 193 8.42 3.15 5.35
CA ALA A 193 9.65 2.52 4.89
C ALA A 193 10.14 3.08 3.54
N ALA A 194 9.23 3.60 2.70
CA ALA A 194 9.53 4.35 1.50
C ALA A 194 10.12 5.75 1.78
N GLY A 195 10.05 6.23 3.03
CA GLY A 195 10.61 7.52 3.47
C GLY A 195 9.57 8.62 3.66
N TYR A 196 8.27 8.28 3.69
CA TYR A 196 7.17 9.25 3.78
C TYR A 196 6.25 8.94 4.99
N PRO A 197 6.74 9.07 6.23
CA PRO A 197 5.95 8.81 7.43
C PRO A 197 4.70 9.70 7.57
N GLU A 198 4.70 10.88 6.94
CA GLU A 198 3.56 11.81 6.89
C GLU A 198 2.45 11.37 5.94
N ALA A 199 2.69 10.38 5.09
CA ALA A 199 1.73 9.94 4.07
C ALA A 199 0.50 9.22 4.65
N LYS A 200 0.52 8.81 5.92
CA LYS A 200 -0.66 8.31 6.64
C LYS A 200 -1.82 9.32 6.67
N ASP A 201 -1.50 10.61 6.54
CA ASP A 201 -2.48 11.70 6.54
C ASP A 201 -2.95 12.06 5.11
N TRP A 202 -2.44 11.35 4.09
CA TRP A 202 -2.82 11.56 2.70
C TRP A 202 -4.14 10.85 2.40
N PRO A 203 -5.15 11.56 1.85
CA PRO A 203 -6.41 10.95 1.46
C PRO A 203 -6.24 10.20 0.14
N ILE A 204 -5.76 8.95 0.23
CA ILE A 204 -5.62 8.02 -0.89
C ILE A 204 -6.84 7.08 -0.85
N ALA A 205 -7.69 7.14 -1.87
CA ALA A 205 -8.81 6.21 -2.03
C ALA A 205 -8.34 4.87 -2.63
N ASP A 206 -9.22 3.85 -2.67
CA ASP A 206 -8.93 2.61 -3.39
C ASP A 206 -8.64 2.92 -4.87
N ALA A 207 -7.78 2.15 -5.55
CA ALA A 207 -7.42 2.46 -6.94
C ALA A 207 -8.65 2.49 -7.87
N ARG A 208 -9.62 1.60 -7.62
CA ARG A 208 -10.90 1.53 -8.34
C ARG A 208 -11.80 2.77 -8.18
N ASP A 209 -11.62 3.54 -7.09
CA ASP A 209 -12.45 4.71 -6.82
C ASP A 209 -12.05 5.90 -7.70
N TYR A 210 -10.83 5.93 -8.23
CA TYR A 210 -10.39 7.00 -9.14
C TYR A 210 -11.00 6.94 -10.55
N ASP A 211 -11.57 5.80 -10.95
CA ASP A 211 -12.26 5.63 -12.25
C ASP A 211 -13.79 5.57 -12.12
N ARG A 212 -14.33 5.83 -10.92
CA ARG A 212 -15.77 5.82 -10.68
C ARG A 212 -16.42 7.12 -11.13
N ASP A 213 -17.53 6.99 -11.84
CA ASP A 213 -18.38 8.12 -12.26
C ASP A 213 -19.39 8.53 -11.18
N HIS A 214 -19.58 7.72 -10.13
CA HIS A 214 -20.58 7.97 -9.11
C HIS A 214 -20.09 7.56 -7.72
N PHE A 215 -20.31 8.46 -6.75
CA PHE A 215 -20.03 8.28 -5.34
C PHE A 215 -21.30 8.50 -4.53
N ASN A 216 -21.51 7.66 -3.52
CA ASN A 216 -22.62 7.76 -2.59
C ASN A 216 -22.17 8.47 -1.28
N ALA A 217 -23.11 8.66 -0.35
CA ALA A 217 -22.86 9.33 0.92
C ALA A 217 -22.14 8.45 1.97
N TRP A 218 -22.08 7.14 1.73
CA TRP A 218 -21.52 6.13 2.64
C TRP A 218 -20.10 5.70 2.27
N ASP A 219 -19.55 6.18 1.15
CA ASP A 219 -18.18 5.90 0.74
C ASP A 219 -17.21 6.48 1.78
N SER A 220 -16.34 5.63 2.32
CA SER A 220 -15.49 5.95 3.48
C SER A 220 -14.25 6.78 3.13
N VAL A 221 -13.74 6.66 1.91
CA VAL A 221 -12.60 7.44 1.42
C VAL A 221 -12.91 7.86 -0.02
N LEU A 222 -12.91 9.17 -0.28
CA LEU A 222 -13.21 9.74 -1.59
C LEU A 222 -11.95 10.38 -2.18
N PRO A 223 -11.75 10.32 -3.50
CA PRO A 223 -10.75 11.15 -4.18
C PRO A 223 -10.93 12.63 -3.78
N LEU A 224 -9.82 13.38 -3.67
CA LEU A 224 -9.86 14.77 -3.25
C LEU A 224 -10.69 15.66 -4.18
N ALA A 225 -10.67 15.37 -5.48
CA ALA A 225 -11.45 16.10 -6.47
C ALA A 225 -12.96 15.99 -6.19
N GLU A 226 -13.42 14.81 -5.73
CA GLU A 226 -14.80 14.60 -5.33
C GLU A 226 -15.12 15.32 -4.01
N GLN A 227 -14.21 15.28 -3.03
CA GLN A 227 -14.37 16.04 -1.79
C GLN A 227 -14.45 17.56 -2.06
N ALA A 228 -13.58 18.07 -2.93
CA ALA A 228 -13.58 19.47 -3.35
C ALA A 228 -14.86 19.84 -4.11
N ARG A 229 -15.34 18.98 -5.02
CA ARG A 229 -16.61 19.18 -5.73
C ARG A 229 -17.77 19.32 -4.73
N ARG A 230 -17.91 18.39 -3.79
CA ARG A 230 -18.98 18.43 -2.77
C ARG A 230 -18.91 19.69 -1.91
N LEU A 231 -17.71 20.12 -1.52
CA LEU A 231 -17.52 21.36 -0.76
C LEU A 231 -17.93 22.60 -1.56
N ILE A 232 -17.51 22.68 -2.83
CA ILE A 232 -17.84 23.78 -3.74
C ILE A 232 -19.36 23.87 -3.93
N GLU A 233 -20.03 22.75 -4.21
CA GLU A 233 -21.49 22.70 -4.38
C GLU A 233 -22.24 23.17 -3.13
N GLN A 234 -21.75 22.83 -1.93
CA GLN A 234 -22.33 23.33 -0.67
C GLN A 234 -22.18 24.84 -0.53
N GLN A 235 -21.00 25.39 -0.88
CA GLN A 235 -20.75 26.83 -0.83
C GLN A 235 -21.59 27.58 -1.86
N GLU A 236 -21.67 27.08 -3.10
CA GLU A 236 -22.50 27.65 -4.17
C GLU A 236 -23.99 27.65 -3.78
N ALA A 237 -24.50 26.53 -3.25
CA ALA A 237 -25.88 26.45 -2.78
C ALA A 237 -26.16 27.45 -1.64
N HIS A 238 -25.19 27.65 -0.74
CA HIS A 238 -25.31 28.65 0.32
C HIS A 238 -25.34 30.08 -0.24
N VAL A 239 -24.41 30.43 -1.14
CA VAL A 239 -24.35 31.75 -1.78
C VAL A 239 -25.62 32.03 -2.59
N ALA A 240 -26.09 31.07 -3.39
CA ALA A 240 -27.34 31.18 -4.14
C ALA A 240 -28.55 31.40 -3.21
N LYS A 241 -28.62 30.68 -2.09
CA LYS A 241 -29.67 30.88 -1.07
C LYS A 241 -29.61 32.28 -0.47
N VAL A 242 -28.42 32.79 -0.14
CA VAL A 242 -28.23 34.17 0.37
C VAL A 242 -28.64 35.20 -0.68
N ALA A 243 -28.24 35.03 -1.93
CA ALA A 243 -28.60 35.95 -3.02
C ALA A 243 -30.11 36.03 -3.23
N ARG A 244 -30.79 34.87 -3.24
CA ARG A 244 -32.26 34.78 -3.33
C ARG A 244 -32.96 35.45 -2.15
N LEU A 245 -32.48 35.24 -0.92
CA LEU A 245 -33.10 35.79 0.29
C LEU A 245 -32.82 37.29 0.49
N SER A 246 -31.74 37.81 -0.08
CA SER A 246 -31.35 39.23 0.00
C SER A 246 -31.89 40.08 -1.16
N GLY A 247 -32.54 39.48 -2.15
CA GLY A 247 -33.05 40.19 -3.33
C GLY A 247 -31.96 40.69 -4.27
N THR A 248 -30.74 40.13 -4.19
CA THR A 248 -29.62 40.47 -5.08
C THR A 248 -29.58 39.62 -6.35
N ALA A 249 -30.31 38.50 -6.38
CA ALA A 249 -30.61 37.78 -7.62
C ALA A 249 -31.70 38.56 -8.39
N THR A 250 -31.30 39.29 -9.42
CA THR A 250 -32.23 39.87 -10.39
C THR A 250 -32.60 38.81 -11.42
N ASP A 251 -33.89 38.73 -11.75
CA ASP A 251 -34.43 37.86 -12.80
C ASP A 251 -33.73 38.05 -14.16
#